data_AF-A0A914M1B0-F1
#
_entry.id   AF-A0A914M1B0-F1
#
_cell.length_a   1.000
_cell.length_b   1.000
_cell.length_c   1.000
_cell.angle_alpha   90.00
_cell.angle_beta   90.00
_cell.angle_gamma   90.00
#
_symmetry.space_group_name_H-M   'P 1'
#
loop_
_entity.id
_entity.type
_entity.pdbx_description
1 polymer ?
#
loop_
_entity_poly.entity_id
_entity_poly.type
_entity_poly.pdbx_seq_one_letter_code
_entity_poly.pdbx_strand_id
1 'polypeptide(L)'
;MSLHPRTKVTPPVAKNADEQIFESEEFREIEQANRPFLQYIANNSGLFNLTLRNIYKINDPLTFIFAHQNDGFKLPNWVTETIRKEITRLYNLKNSFDFKTEKQKRLLSGLLFTEILNRMENIACLNEFGSKEKFYAYSGHDGNVAGLLAIFGINLEIFPKFSTALLIELHKQKNKSEGLEENTSTFFIRLFYKNETDGNGLLEIEIPDCGNICSLGKLKEIRREYIIELKEWNNECKNNSDFIDKVNNMTN
;
A
#
# COMPACT_ATOMS: atom_id res chain seq x y z
N MET A 1 -5.20 -8.54 -15.25
CA MET A 1 -3.81 -9.01 -15.39
C MET A 1 -3.17 -8.87 -14.02
N SER A 2 -2.81 -9.97 -13.35
CA SER A 2 -2.16 -9.89 -12.02
C SER A 2 -0.78 -9.29 -12.22
N LEU A 3 -0.56 -8.07 -11.70
CA LEU A 3 0.74 -7.40 -11.72
C LEU A 3 1.71 -7.94 -10.68
N HIS A 4 1.29 -8.92 -9.87
CA HIS A 4 2.21 -9.79 -9.16
C HIS A 4 2.58 -10.98 -10.05
N PRO A 5 3.89 -11.22 -10.31
CA PRO A 5 4.34 -12.50 -10.84
C PRO A 5 3.77 -13.61 -9.97
N ARG A 6 3.42 -14.75 -10.57
CA ARG A 6 2.86 -15.94 -9.88
C ARG A 6 3.88 -16.64 -8.96
N THR A 7 4.76 -15.90 -8.32
CA THR A 7 5.61 -16.35 -7.23
C THR A 7 5.12 -15.65 -5.98
N LYS A 8 4.49 -16.41 -5.07
CA LYS A 8 4.07 -16.01 -3.71
C LYS A 8 5.27 -15.64 -2.80
N VAL A 9 6.35 -15.11 -3.36
CA VAL A 9 7.60 -14.89 -2.67
C VAL A 9 7.86 -13.40 -2.69
N THR A 10 7.55 -12.75 -1.57
CA THR A 10 8.08 -11.43 -1.26
C THR A 10 9.60 -11.46 -1.48
N PRO A 11 10.18 -10.49 -2.21
CA PRO A 11 11.62 -10.43 -2.42
C PRO A 11 12.37 -10.62 -1.10
N PRO A 12 13.40 -11.49 -1.02
CA PRO A 12 14.18 -11.68 0.21
C PRO A 12 14.68 -10.35 0.79
N VAL A 13 15.06 -9.43 -0.09
CA VAL A 13 15.51 -8.10 0.28
C VAL A 13 14.40 -7.24 0.91
N ALA A 14 13.17 -7.30 0.37
CA ALA A 14 12.02 -6.63 0.96
C ALA A 14 11.57 -7.31 2.27
N LYS A 15 11.68 -8.64 2.33
CA LYS A 15 11.41 -9.44 3.53
C LYS A 15 12.41 -9.10 4.65
N ASN A 16 13.69 -8.96 4.36
CA ASN A 16 14.69 -8.58 5.35
C ASN A 16 14.43 -7.15 5.87
N ALA A 17 14.05 -6.21 4.99
CA ALA A 17 13.68 -4.86 5.42
C ALA A 17 12.42 -4.88 6.32
N ASP A 18 11.44 -5.72 5.98
CA ASP A 18 10.25 -5.97 6.80
C ASP A 18 10.61 -6.55 8.18
N GLU A 19 11.45 -7.58 8.22
CA GLU A 19 11.94 -8.19 9.45
C GLU A 19 12.67 -7.17 10.33
N GLN A 20 13.57 -6.38 9.78
CA GLN A 20 14.29 -5.33 10.52
C GLN A 20 13.36 -4.29 11.16
N ILE A 21 12.29 -3.91 10.46
CA ILE A 21 11.29 -2.99 11.02
C ILE A 21 10.55 -3.62 12.20
N PHE A 22 10.09 -4.86 12.05
CA PHE A 22 9.35 -5.56 13.09
C PHE A 22 10.25 -6.07 14.24
N GLU A 23 11.57 -6.00 14.08
CA GLU A 23 12.57 -6.25 15.12
C GLU A 23 13.13 -4.96 15.74
N SER A 24 12.68 -3.79 15.28
CA SER A 24 13.11 -2.50 15.82
C SER A 24 12.79 -2.34 17.30
N GLU A 25 13.58 -1.52 18.00
CA GLU A 25 13.32 -1.17 19.41
C GLU A 25 11.93 -0.56 19.59
N GLU A 26 11.56 0.41 18.74
CA GLU A 26 10.23 1.03 18.70
C GLU A 26 9.10 -0.01 18.63
N PHE A 27 9.18 -0.97 17.70
CA PHE A 27 8.13 -1.99 17.56
C PHE A 27 8.08 -2.94 18.77
N ARG A 28 9.24 -3.32 19.30
CA ARG A 28 9.33 -4.20 20.49
C ARG A 28 8.77 -3.53 21.74
N GLU A 29 9.04 -2.25 21.94
CA GLU A 29 8.48 -1.47 23.05
C GLU A 29 6.95 -1.39 22.97
N ILE A 30 6.42 -1.12 21.78
CA ILE A 30 4.97 -1.09 21.55
C ILE A 30 4.36 -2.48 21.82
N GLU A 31 4.95 -3.56 21.30
CA GLU A 31 4.45 -4.91 21.56
C GLU A 31 4.48 -5.26 23.05
N GLN A 32 5.57 -4.91 23.75
CA GLN A 32 5.70 -5.14 25.18
C GLN A 32 4.66 -4.36 25.99
N ALA A 33 4.42 -3.10 25.65
CA ALA A 33 3.41 -2.26 26.30
C ALA A 33 1.99 -2.81 26.13
N ASN A 34 1.71 -3.52 25.03
CA ASN A 34 0.40 -4.10 24.74
C ASN A 34 0.30 -5.60 25.06
N ARG A 35 1.35 -6.20 25.63
CA ARG A 35 1.44 -7.64 25.94
C ARG A 35 0.28 -8.18 26.78
N PRO A 36 -0.19 -7.52 27.86
CA PRO A 36 -1.32 -8.04 28.64
C PRO A 36 -2.60 -8.18 27.80
N PHE A 37 -2.85 -7.23 26.90
CA PHE A 37 -4.02 -7.25 26.03
C PHE A 37 -3.89 -8.32 24.93
N LEU A 38 -2.71 -8.45 24.32
CA LEU A 38 -2.42 -9.52 23.36
C LEU A 38 -2.62 -10.91 24.00
N GLN A 39 -2.17 -11.10 25.24
CA GLN A 39 -2.39 -12.34 26.00
C GLN A 39 -3.88 -12.60 26.30
N TYR A 40 -4.62 -11.57 26.68
CA TYR A 40 -6.06 -11.66 26.89
C TYR A 40 -6.76 -12.16 25.61
N ILE A 41 -6.44 -11.58 24.46
CA ILE A 41 -7.03 -11.99 23.18
C ILE A 41 -6.63 -13.43 22.84
N ALA A 42 -5.34 -13.77 22.95
CA ALA A 42 -4.83 -15.10 22.64
C ALA A 42 -5.56 -16.20 23.41
N ASN A 43 -5.76 -15.99 24.72
CA ASN A 43 -6.46 -16.94 25.60
C ASN A 43 -7.93 -17.09 25.22
N ASN A 44 -8.62 -16.00 24.88
CA ASN A 44 -10.04 -16.03 24.52
C ASN A 44 -10.30 -16.53 23.09
N SER A 45 -9.35 -16.32 22.17
CA SER A 45 -9.46 -16.75 20.77
C SER A 45 -8.90 -18.16 20.53
N GLY A 46 -8.15 -18.72 21.48
CA GLY A 46 -7.43 -19.98 21.32
C GLY A 46 -6.26 -19.92 20.34
N LEU A 47 -5.75 -18.71 20.03
CA LEU A 47 -4.62 -18.53 19.13
C LEU A 47 -3.31 -18.69 19.89
N PHE A 48 -2.47 -19.64 19.47
CA PHE A 48 -1.12 -19.79 19.98
C PHE A 48 -0.18 -18.76 19.33
N ASN A 49 0.76 -18.21 20.11
CA ASN A 49 1.78 -17.25 19.65
C ASN A 49 1.20 -16.00 18.94
N LEU A 50 0.12 -15.43 19.50
CA LEU A 50 -0.38 -14.13 19.06
C LEU A 50 0.63 -13.03 19.45
N THR A 51 1.09 -12.29 18.46
CA THR A 51 2.01 -11.15 18.58
C THR A 51 1.35 -9.93 17.95
N LEU A 52 1.92 -8.73 18.16
CA LEU A 52 1.43 -7.54 17.48
C LEU A 52 1.58 -7.71 15.96
N ARG A 53 2.71 -8.27 15.50
CA ARG A 53 2.97 -8.50 14.06
C ARG A 53 1.91 -9.35 13.38
N ASN A 54 1.33 -10.32 14.09
CA ASN A 54 0.34 -11.25 13.54
C ASN A 54 -1.10 -10.99 13.99
N ILE A 55 -1.40 -9.81 14.53
CA ILE A 55 -2.74 -9.44 15.01
C ILE A 55 -3.81 -9.46 13.91
N TYR A 56 -3.44 -9.38 12.63
CA TYR A 56 -4.36 -9.55 11.50
C TYR A 56 -5.12 -10.91 11.58
N LYS A 57 -4.51 -11.95 12.16
CA LYS A 57 -5.15 -13.26 12.38
C LYS A 57 -6.41 -13.19 13.23
N ILE A 58 -6.55 -12.17 14.09
CA ILE A 58 -7.77 -11.93 14.87
C ILE A 58 -8.57 -10.74 14.31
N ASN A 59 -7.91 -9.68 13.86
CA ASN A 59 -8.60 -8.49 13.34
C ASN A 59 -9.43 -8.80 12.08
N ASP A 60 -8.88 -9.55 11.12
CA ASP A 60 -9.54 -9.75 9.82
C ASP A 60 -10.83 -10.59 9.97
N PRO A 61 -10.83 -11.74 10.70
CA PRO A 61 -12.06 -12.48 10.93
C PRO A 61 -13.10 -11.68 11.73
N LEU A 62 -12.69 -10.92 12.76
CA LEU A 62 -13.63 -10.11 13.54
C LEU A 62 -14.22 -8.96 12.73
N THR A 63 -13.43 -8.34 11.85
CA THR A 63 -13.90 -7.30 10.93
C THR A 63 -14.93 -7.86 9.96
N PHE A 64 -14.66 -9.05 9.39
CA PHE A 64 -15.63 -9.75 8.56
C PHE A 64 -16.93 -10.06 9.31
N ILE A 65 -16.85 -10.70 10.49
CA ILE A 65 -18.04 -11.05 11.29
C ILE A 65 -18.86 -9.79 11.63
N PHE A 66 -18.18 -8.69 11.98
CA PHE A 66 -18.83 -7.42 12.29
C PHE A 66 -19.55 -6.82 11.07
N ALA A 67 -18.92 -6.85 9.90
CA ALA A 67 -19.53 -6.35 8.66
C ALA A 67 -20.78 -7.15 8.24
N HIS A 68 -20.83 -8.44 8.58
CA HIS A 68 -21.90 -9.37 8.20
C HIS A 68 -22.88 -9.69 9.35
N GLN A 69 -23.00 -8.83 10.35
CA GLN A 69 -23.94 -9.05 11.48
C GLN A 69 -25.40 -9.16 11.02
N ASN A 70 -25.78 -8.38 10.00
CA ASN A 70 -27.12 -8.43 9.41
C ASN A 70 -27.38 -9.72 8.62
N ASP A 71 -26.33 -10.45 8.24
CA ASP A 71 -26.41 -11.75 7.57
C ASP A 71 -26.44 -12.92 8.56
N GLY A 72 -26.57 -12.64 9.86
CA GLY A 72 -26.69 -13.64 10.93
C GLY A 72 -25.38 -14.04 11.59
N PHE A 73 -24.24 -13.46 11.19
CA PHE A 73 -22.97 -13.68 11.87
C PHE A 73 -22.95 -12.99 13.24
N LYS A 74 -22.36 -13.66 14.24
CA LYS A 74 -22.29 -13.16 15.62
C LYS A 74 -20.84 -13.13 16.08
N LEU A 75 -20.45 -12.01 16.69
CA LEU A 75 -19.16 -11.90 17.36
C LEU A 75 -19.13 -12.85 18.58
N PRO A 76 -17.96 -13.41 18.93
CA PRO A 76 -17.79 -14.15 20.17
C PRO A 76 -18.14 -13.28 21.39
N ASN A 77 -18.69 -13.89 22.45
CA ASN A 77 -19.19 -13.16 23.63
C ASN A 77 -18.15 -12.28 24.33
N TRP A 78 -16.86 -12.62 24.23
CA TRP A 78 -15.77 -11.83 24.83
C TRP A 78 -15.40 -10.59 24.01
N VAL A 79 -15.84 -10.51 22.75
CA VAL A 79 -15.56 -9.38 21.84
C VAL A 79 -16.61 -8.29 22.04
N THR A 80 -16.40 -7.48 23.06
CA THR A 80 -17.17 -6.23 23.24
C THR A 80 -16.71 -5.16 22.24
N GLU A 81 -17.49 -4.08 22.11
CA GLU A 81 -17.11 -2.96 21.24
C GLU A 81 -15.75 -2.35 21.63
N THR A 82 -15.46 -2.25 22.93
CA THR A 82 -14.16 -1.77 23.43
C THR A 82 -13.01 -2.70 23.01
N ILE A 83 -13.19 -4.01 23.17
CA ILE A 83 -12.17 -5.00 22.77
C ILE A 83 -11.96 -4.95 21.25
N ARG A 84 -13.03 -4.87 20.47
CA ARG A 84 -12.97 -4.78 19.00
C ARG A 84 -12.22 -3.54 18.55
N LYS A 85 -12.55 -2.36 19.11
CA LYS A 85 -11.86 -1.10 18.80
C LYS A 85 -10.37 -1.17 19.12
N GLU A 86 -10.01 -1.80 20.25
CA GLU A 86 -8.63 -1.93 20.64
C GLU A 86 -7.84 -2.90 19.75
N ILE A 87 -8.46 -4.01 19.31
CA ILE A 87 -7.88 -4.89 18.28
C ILE A 87 -7.64 -4.11 16.98
N THR A 88 -8.63 -3.34 16.52
CA THR A 88 -8.49 -2.52 15.30
C THR A 88 -7.42 -1.44 15.46
N ARG A 89 -7.31 -0.80 16.64
CA ARG A 89 -6.25 0.17 16.94
C ARG A 89 -4.87 -0.47 16.81
N LEU A 90 -4.67 -1.63 17.41
CA LEU A 90 -3.40 -2.36 17.32
C LEU A 90 -3.11 -2.89 15.92
N TYR A 91 -4.13 -3.30 15.16
CA TYR A 91 -3.98 -3.65 13.76
C TYR A 91 -3.49 -2.47 12.91
N ASN A 92 -4.12 -1.30 13.05
CA ASN A 92 -3.68 -0.08 12.36
C ASN A 92 -2.27 0.33 12.80
N LEU A 93 -1.98 0.26 14.11
CA LEU A 93 -0.65 0.55 14.64
C LEU A 93 0.41 -0.42 14.11
N LYS A 94 0.12 -1.73 14.01
CA LYS A 94 1.03 -2.66 13.34
C LYS A 94 1.26 -2.23 11.89
N ASN A 95 0.20 -1.90 11.17
CA ASN A 95 0.29 -1.62 9.74
C ASN A 95 0.92 -0.25 9.44
N SER A 96 1.01 0.68 10.41
CA SER A 96 1.79 1.92 10.26
C SER A 96 3.29 1.68 10.15
N PHE A 97 3.76 0.45 10.42
CA PHE A 97 5.14 0.01 10.17
C PHE A 97 5.32 -0.60 8.77
N ASP A 98 4.23 -0.92 8.07
CA ASP A 98 4.31 -1.38 6.68
C ASP A 98 4.68 -0.20 5.77
N PHE A 99 5.48 -0.45 4.74
CA PHE A 99 5.92 0.57 3.76
C PHE A 99 6.65 1.79 4.37
N LYS A 100 7.17 1.68 5.61
CA LYS A 100 7.88 2.75 6.33
C LYS A 100 9.25 3.05 5.69
N THR A 101 9.87 2.06 5.04
CA THR A 101 11.18 2.22 4.40
C THR A 101 11.08 2.40 2.89
N GLU A 102 12.04 3.16 2.34
CA GLU A 102 12.23 3.36 0.90
C GLU A 102 12.33 2.02 0.14
N LYS A 103 13.01 1.05 0.74
CA LYS A 103 13.18 -0.29 0.19
C LYS A 103 11.86 -1.06 0.10
N GLN A 104 11.00 -1.00 1.12
CA GLN A 104 9.67 -1.62 1.07
C GLN A 104 8.82 -0.96 -0.01
N LYS A 105 8.75 0.39 -0.05
CA LYS A 105 7.98 1.12 -1.07
C LYS A 105 8.41 0.72 -2.49
N ARG A 106 9.72 0.80 -2.77
CA ARG A 106 10.31 0.45 -4.07
C ARG A 106 10.06 -1.00 -4.47
N LEU A 107 10.32 -1.97 -3.58
CA LEU A 107 10.26 -3.39 -3.95
C LEU A 107 8.85 -4.00 -3.86
N LEU A 108 7.96 -3.48 -3.02
CA LEU A 108 6.62 -4.05 -2.84
C LEU A 108 5.57 -3.35 -3.71
N SER A 109 5.77 -2.08 -4.05
CA SER A 109 4.78 -1.28 -4.80
C SER A 109 5.36 -0.53 -6.00
N GLY A 110 6.68 -0.46 -6.13
CA GLY A 110 7.34 0.25 -7.24
C GLY A 110 6.96 -0.27 -8.63
N LEU A 111 6.75 -1.57 -8.82
CA LEU A 111 6.31 -2.11 -10.12
C LEU A 111 4.93 -1.58 -10.53
N LEU A 112 3.96 -1.56 -9.60
CA LEU A 112 2.62 -1.03 -9.87
C LEU A 112 2.67 0.48 -10.10
N PHE A 113 3.45 1.21 -9.29
CA PHE A 113 3.66 2.64 -9.47
C PHE A 113 4.29 2.96 -10.84
N THR A 114 5.32 2.22 -11.24
CA THR A 114 6.03 2.38 -12.52
C THR A 114 5.10 2.11 -13.69
N GLU A 115 4.29 1.05 -13.64
CA GLU A 115 3.28 0.74 -14.66
C GLU A 115 2.27 1.88 -14.84
N ILE A 116 1.77 2.45 -13.73
CA ILE A 116 0.82 3.58 -13.75
C ILE A 116 1.49 4.82 -14.33
N LEU A 117 2.71 5.14 -13.87
CA LEU A 117 3.46 6.31 -14.32
C LEU A 117 3.80 6.24 -15.80
N ASN A 118 4.35 5.11 -16.27
CA ASN A 118 4.68 4.88 -17.68
C ASN A 118 3.44 5.01 -18.57
N ARG A 119 2.28 4.53 -18.11
CA ARG A 119 1.01 4.70 -18.82
C ARG A 119 0.61 6.17 -18.95
N MET A 120 0.73 6.94 -17.87
CA MET A 120 0.44 8.38 -17.90
C MET A 120 1.40 9.14 -18.82
N GLU A 121 2.70 8.80 -18.78
CA GLU A 121 3.70 9.38 -19.67
C GLU A 121 3.42 9.06 -21.15
N ASN A 122 3.04 7.83 -21.47
CA ASN A 122 2.68 7.46 -22.84
C ASN A 122 1.49 8.27 -23.36
N ILE A 123 0.44 8.43 -22.56
CA ILE A 123 -0.73 9.25 -22.92
C ILE A 123 -0.34 10.72 -23.12
N ALA A 124 0.50 11.26 -22.25
CA ALA A 124 0.99 12.64 -22.32
C ALA A 124 1.88 12.88 -23.56
N CYS A 125 2.85 11.99 -23.82
CA CYS A 125 3.80 12.09 -24.93
C CYS A 125 3.15 11.92 -26.30
N LEU A 126 2.26 10.94 -26.45
CA LEU A 126 1.55 10.69 -27.71
C LEU A 126 0.38 11.66 -27.92
N ASN A 127 0.09 12.50 -26.91
CA ASN A 127 -1.08 13.38 -26.88
C ASN A 127 -2.39 12.62 -27.17
N GLU A 128 -2.46 11.37 -26.70
CA GLU A 128 -3.56 10.43 -26.90
C GLU A 128 -4.77 10.71 -25.99
N PHE A 129 -4.96 11.96 -25.56
CA PHE A 129 -6.15 12.41 -24.84
C PHE A 129 -7.39 12.26 -25.73
N GLY A 130 -7.97 11.06 -25.75
CA GLY A 130 -9.00 10.66 -26.70
C GLY A 130 -8.84 9.25 -27.30
N SER A 131 -7.77 8.50 -26.99
CA SER A 131 -7.64 7.08 -27.35
C SER A 131 -8.68 6.21 -26.61
N LYS A 132 -8.76 4.94 -26.99
CA LYS A 132 -9.92 4.07 -26.72
C LYS A 132 -10.16 3.81 -25.22
N GLU A 133 -9.10 3.63 -24.42
CA GLU A 133 -9.20 3.34 -23.00
C GLU A 133 -8.96 4.59 -22.14
N LYS A 134 -10.04 5.14 -21.58
CA LYS A 134 -10.02 6.31 -20.69
C LYS A 134 -9.93 5.97 -19.20
N PHE A 135 -9.96 4.68 -18.86
CA PHE A 135 -10.03 4.20 -17.49
C PHE A 135 -9.34 2.84 -17.37
N TYR A 136 -8.51 2.69 -16.33
CA TYR A 136 -7.82 1.46 -16.01
C TYR A 136 -8.11 1.08 -14.56
N ALA A 137 -8.66 -0.12 -14.36
CA ALA A 137 -8.97 -0.65 -13.04
C ALA A 137 -7.96 -1.72 -12.62
N TYR A 138 -7.32 -1.50 -11.47
CA TYR A 138 -6.45 -2.46 -10.82
C TYR A 138 -7.17 -3.02 -9.59
N SER A 139 -7.66 -4.26 -9.69
CA SER A 139 -8.18 -4.98 -8.52
C SER A 139 -7.01 -5.61 -7.77
N GLY A 140 -6.83 -5.22 -6.52
CA GLY A 140 -5.73 -5.64 -5.67
C GLY A 140 -6.15 -5.77 -4.21
N HIS A 141 -5.16 -5.79 -3.32
CA HIS A 141 -5.34 -5.87 -1.88
C HIS A 141 -5.15 -4.50 -1.21
N ASP A 142 -5.58 -4.40 0.04
CA ASP A 142 -5.31 -3.28 0.94
C ASP A 142 -3.83 -2.83 0.90
N GLY A 143 -2.89 -3.78 0.92
CA GLY A 143 -1.46 -3.51 0.82
C GLY A 143 -1.04 -2.85 -0.51
N ASN A 144 -1.74 -3.10 -1.62
CA ASN A 144 -1.45 -2.39 -2.88
C ASN A 144 -1.84 -0.92 -2.80
N VAL A 145 -2.99 -0.62 -2.19
CA VAL A 145 -3.45 0.76 -1.98
C VAL A 145 -2.54 1.47 -0.99
N ALA A 146 -2.23 0.83 0.13
CA ALA A 146 -1.35 1.37 1.16
C ALA A 146 0.06 1.66 0.62
N GLY A 147 0.65 0.73 -0.13
CA GLY A 147 1.98 0.92 -0.70
C GLY A 147 2.04 2.00 -1.78
N LEU A 148 0.99 2.17 -2.60
CA LEU A 148 0.88 3.30 -3.52
C LEU A 148 0.76 4.63 -2.76
N LEU A 149 -0.10 4.70 -1.75
CA LEU A 149 -0.25 5.91 -0.91
C LEU A 149 1.08 6.27 -0.23
N ALA A 150 1.81 5.27 0.29
CA ALA A 150 3.13 5.46 0.86
C ALA A 150 4.15 5.99 -0.15
N ILE A 151 4.14 5.49 -1.40
CA ILE A 151 4.96 6.05 -2.50
C ILE A 151 4.57 7.50 -2.78
N PHE A 152 3.28 7.84 -2.76
CA PHE A 152 2.84 9.23 -2.92
C PHE A 152 3.21 10.13 -1.72
N GLY A 153 3.75 9.58 -0.63
CA GLY A 153 4.15 10.30 0.57
C GLY A 153 3.05 10.41 1.62
N ILE A 154 2.00 9.60 1.52
CA ILE A 154 0.81 9.66 2.37
C ILE A 154 0.93 8.58 3.44
N ASN A 155 1.03 9.00 4.71
CA ASN A 155 1.04 8.09 5.85
C ASN A 155 -0.39 7.77 6.27
N LEU A 156 -0.71 6.48 6.36
CA LEU A 156 -2.04 6.01 6.73
C LEU A 156 -2.14 5.79 8.24
N GLU A 157 -3.03 6.52 8.89
CA GLU A 157 -3.44 6.22 10.27
C GLU A 157 -4.39 5.02 10.34
N ILE A 158 -5.21 4.83 9.31
CA ILE A 158 -6.16 3.73 9.18
C ILE A 158 -5.81 2.95 7.92
N PHE A 159 -5.56 1.66 8.07
CA PHE A 159 -5.25 0.80 6.94
C PHE A 159 -6.47 0.65 6.01
N PRO A 160 -6.29 0.48 4.68
CA PRO A 160 -7.41 0.47 3.73
C PRO A 160 -8.47 -0.58 4.09
N LYS A 161 -9.73 -0.13 4.16
CA LYS A 161 -10.89 -1.00 4.42
C LYS A 161 -11.37 -1.65 3.12
N PHE A 162 -12.31 -2.58 3.24
CA PHE A 162 -13.00 -3.16 2.08
C PHE A 162 -13.52 -2.08 1.13
N SER A 163 -13.37 -2.33 -0.17
CA SER A 163 -13.82 -1.43 -1.24
C SER A 163 -13.18 -0.04 -1.24
N THR A 164 -12.04 0.13 -0.53
CA THR A 164 -11.23 1.34 -0.67
C THR A 164 -10.69 1.45 -2.09
N ALA A 165 -10.74 2.65 -2.67
CA ALA A 165 -10.19 2.94 -3.98
C ALA A 165 -9.26 4.17 -3.94
N LEU A 166 -8.12 4.05 -4.61
CA LEU A 166 -7.24 5.17 -4.95
C LEU A 166 -7.44 5.50 -6.43
N LEU A 167 -7.93 6.71 -6.70
CA LEU A 167 -8.08 7.24 -8.05
C LEU A 167 -6.88 8.15 -8.33
N ILE A 168 -6.24 7.92 -9.48
CA ILE A 168 -5.07 8.69 -9.91
C ILE A 168 -5.43 9.24 -11.29
N GLU A 169 -5.71 10.54 -11.34
CA GLU A 169 -6.21 11.20 -12.55
C GLU A 169 -5.10 11.99 -13.24
N LEU A 170 -4.96 11.79 -14.55
CA LEU A 170 -4.09 12.60 -15.41
C LEU A 170 -4.94 13.68 -16.11
N HIS A 171 -4.62 14.94 -15.85
CA HIS A 171 -5.31 16.09 -16.41
C HIS A 171 -4.43 16.82 -17.43
N LYS A 172 -5.06 17.40 -18.45
CA LYS A 172 -4.41 18.25 -19.45
C LYS A 172 -4.90 19.68 -19.28
N GLN A 173 -4.01 20.60 -18.93
CA GLN A 173 -4.34 22.02 -18.90
C GLN A 173 -4.29 22.58 -20.33
N LYS A 174 -5.34 23.31 -20.72
CA LYS A 174 -5.35 24.06 -21.98
C LYS A 174 -4.73 25.42 -21.73
N ASN A 175 -3.58 25.71 -22.33
CA ASN A 175 -3.01 27.06 -22.30
C ASN A 175 -3.89 27.97 -23.16
N LYS A 176 -4.44 29.05 -22.57
CA LYS A 176 -5.18 30.11 -23.28
C LYS A 176 -4.24 31.19 -23.80
N SER A 177 -3.09 30.82 -24.35
CA SER A 177 -2.17 31.81 -24.92
C SER A 177 -2.59 32.09 -26.36
N GLU A 178 -3.50 33.04 -26.53
CA GLU A 178 -3.70 33.71 -27.81
C GLU A 178 -2.39 34.43 -28.18
N GLY A 179 -1.67 33.93 -29.19
CA GLY A 179 -0.71 34.73 -29.95
C GLY A 179 0.79 34.50 -29.73
N LEU A 180 1.24 33.51 -28.97
CA LEU A 180 2.65 33.12 -28.93
C LEU A 180 2.77 31.61 -29.12
N GLU A 181 3.53 31.20 -30.13
CA GLU A 181 3.87 29.80 -30.41
C GLU A 181 4.49 29.15 -29.17
N GLU A 182 3.74 28.26 -28.53
CA GLU A 182 4.27 27.02 -27.97
C GLU A 182 3.11 26.05 -27.66
N ASN A 183 3.08 24.93 -28.40
CA ASN A 183 2.19 23.79 -28.19
C ASN A 183 2.56 22.99 -26.93
N THR A 184 2.94 23.64 -25.82
CA THR A 184 3.34 22.97 -24.58
C THR A 184 2.12 22.70 -23.71
N SER A 185 1.39 21.62 -24.02
CA SER A 185 0.33 21.16 -23.13
C SER A 185 0.93 20.71 -21.80
N THR A 186 0.51 21.31 -20.68
CA THR A 186 0.95 20.90 -19.35
C THR A 186 0.04 19.82 -18.79
N PHE A 187 0.64 18.73 -18.31
CA PHE A 187 -0.07 17.61 -17.70
C PHE A 187 0.18 17.57 -16.19
N PHE A 188 -0.88 17.32 -15.42
CA PHE A 188 -0.82 17.26 -13.96
C PHE A 188 -1.67 16.13 -13.38
N ILE A 189 -1.33 15.75 -12.15
CA ILE A 189 -1.93 14.62 -11.45
C ILE A 189 -2.83 15.11 -10.31
N ARG A 190 -3.98 14.47 -10.15
CA ARG A 190 -4.84 14.58 -8.96
C ARG A 190 -5.03 13.21 -8.35
N LEU A 191 -4.99 13.13 -7.02
CA LEU A 191 -5.25 11.91 -6.27
C LEU A 191 -6.56 12.03 -5.52
N PHE A 192 -7.36 10.97 -5.58
CA PHE A 192 -8.54 10.87 -4.75
C PHE A 192 -8.60 9.53 -4.02
N TYR A 193 -9.03 9.56 -2.77
CA TYR A 193 -9.16 8.40 -1.92
C TYR A 193 -10.60 8.23 -1.48
N LYS A 194 -11.20 7.12 -1.89
CA LYS A 194 -12.53 6.70 -1.47
C LYS A 194 -12.38 5.61 -0.42
N ASN A 195 -12.71 5.93 0.82
CA ASN A 195 -12.54 5.03 1.99
C ASN A 195 -13.86 4.68 2.70
N GLU A 196 -14.98 5.09 2.11
CA GLU A 196 -16.34 4.77 2.57
C GLU A 196 -17.02 3.92 1.50
N THR A 197 -17.70 2.83 1.88
CA THR A 197 -18.38 1.94 0.92
C THR A 197 -19.60 2.63 0.30
N ASP A 198 -20.53 3.08 1.13
CA ASP A 198 -21.84 3.63 0.72
C ASP A 198 -21.92 5.16 0.81
N GLY A 199 -20.79 5.81 1.14
CA GLY A 199 -20.66 7.25 1.18
C GLY A 199 -20.32 7.85 -0.19
N ASN A 200 -20.75 9.09 -0.40
CA ASN A 200 -20.31 9.93 -1.52
C ASN A 200 -18.98 10.66 -1.21
N GLY A 201 -18.35 10.33 -0.08
CA GLY A 201 -17.06 10.89 0.30
C GLY A 201 -15.98 10.50 -0.69
N LEU A 202 -15.38 11.51 -1.33
CA LEU A 202 -14.20 11.39 -2.17
C LEU A 202 -13.19 12.42 -1.71
N LEU A 203 -12.15 11.97 -1.01
CA LEU A 203 -11.13 12.86 -0.47
C LEU A 203 -10.08 13.13 -1.54
N GLU A 204 -9.91 14.38 -1.95
CA GLU A 204 -8.74 14.78 -2.73
C GLU A 204 -7.51 14.82 -1.81
N ILE A 205 -6.43 14.19 -2.23
CA ILE A 205 -5.19 14.13 -1.46
C ILE A 205 -4.10 14.93 -2.17
N GLU A 206 -3.47 15.83 -1.41
CA GLU A 206 -2.28 16.55 -1.86
C GLU A 206 -1.06 15.62 -1.89
N ILE A 207 -0.24 15.76 -2.93
CA ILE A 207 1.02 15.01 -3.05
C ILE A 207 2.12 15.84 -2.39
N PRO A 208 2.69 15.43 -1.25
CA PRO A 208 3.78 16.14 -0.61
C PRO A 208 4.95 16.37 -1.56
N ASP A 209 5.59 17.53 -1.44
CA ASP A 209 6.75 17.96 -2.24
C ASP A 209 6.49 18.17 -3.74
N CYS A 210 5.23 18.13 -4.20
CA CYS A 210 4.89 18.32 -5.62
C CYS A 210 4.38 19.74 -5.97
N GLY A 211 4.07 20.57 -4.96
CA GLY A 211 3.50 21.91 -5.13
C GLY A 211 1.98 21.89 -5.38
N ASN A 212 1.38 23.08 -5.56
CA ASN A 212 -0.07 23.25 -5.69
C ASN A 212 -0.68 22.52 -6.90
N ILE A 213 0.08 22.37 -7.98
CA ILE A 213 -0.30 21.59 -9.16
C ILE A 213 0.84 20.61 -9.43
N CYS A 214 0.61 19.34 -9.11
CA CYS A 214 1.61 18.31 -9.27
C CYS A 214 1.75 17.92 -10.75
N SER A 215 2.72 18.51 -11.46
CA SER A 215 2.97 18.14 -12.85
C SER A 215 3.45 16.69 -12.95
N LEU A 216 3.13 16.02 -14.06
CA LEU A 216 3.58 14.63 -14.28
C LEU A 216 5.12 14.50 -14.22
N GLY A 217 5.83 15.48 -14.78
CA GLY A 217 7.29 15.55 -14.71
C GLY A 217 7.80 15.74 -13.28
N LYS A 218 7.16 16.60 -12.48
CA LYS A 218 7.55 16.82 -11.09
C LYS A 218 7.30 15.57 -10.24
N LEU A 219 6.17 14.88 -10.42
CA LEU A 219 5.89 13.62 -9.74
C LEU A 219 6.99 12.59 -10.01
N LYS A 220 7.39 12.43 -11.27
CA LYS A 220 8.46 11.51 -11.68
C LYS A 220 9.80 11.88 -11.05
N GLU A 221 10.10 13.18 -10.96
CA GLU A 221 11.31 13.68 -10.30
C GLU A 221 11.34 13.34 -8.81
N ILE A 222 10.28 13.70 -8.06
CA ILE A 222 10.25 13.56 -6.60
C ILE A 222 10.02 12.13 -6.12
N ARG A 223 9.56 11.22 -7.00
CA ARG A 223 9.33 9.79 -6.72
C ARG A 223 10.26 8.87 -7.51
N ARG A 224 11.35 9.41 -8.05
CA ARG A 224 12.28 8.69 -8.93
C ARG A 224 12.83 7.40 -8.31
N GLU A 225 13.09 7.42 -7.01
CA GLU A 225 13.65 6.28 -6.29
C GLU A 225 12.73 5.05 -6.23
N TYR A 226 11.43 5.23 -6.44
CA TYR A 226 10.45 4.14 -6.45
C TYR A 226 10.19 3.57 -7.85
N ILE A 227 10.70 4.23 -8.90
CA ILE A 227 10.58 3.77 -10.28
C ILE A 227 11.55 2.60 -10.48
N ILE A 228 11.00 1.44 -10.83
CA ILE A 228 11.76 0.20 -10.99
C ILE A 228 11.19 -0.65 -12.11
N GLU A 229 12.07 -1.06 -13.02
CA GLU A 229 11.69 -1.94 -14.12
C GLU A 229 11.69 -3.41 -13.68
N LEU A 230 10.89 -4.25 -14.34
CA LEU A 230 10.77 -5.67 -13.98
C LEU A 230 12.13 -6.40 -13.97
N LYS A 231 13.05 -6.05 -14.88
CA LYS A 231 14.40 -6.63 -14.93
C LYS A 231 15.22 -6.25 -13.70
N GLU A 232 15.18 -4.98 -13.31
CA GLU A 232 15.90 -4.46 -12.14
C GLU A 232 15.33 -5.05 -10.86
N TRP A 233 14.00 -5.04 -10.72
CA TRP A 233 13.30 -5.68 -9.62
C TRP A 233 13.71 -7.15 -9.49
N ASN A 234 13.68 -7.93 -10.58
CA ASN A 234 14.10 -9.33 -10.55
C ASN A 234 15.55 -9.52 -10.10
N ASN A 235 16.45 -8.60 -10.45
CA ASN A 235 17.84 -8.67 -10.02
C ASN A 235 18.00 -8.34 -8.53
N GLU A 236 17.35 -7.28 -8.05
CA GLU A 236 17.31 -6.92 -6.63
C GLU A 236 16.66 -8.02 -5.78
N CYS A 237 15.68 -8.74 -6.34
CA CYS A 237 15.02 -9.86 -5.66
C CYS A 237 15.84 -11.16 -5.66
N LYS A 238 16.75 -11.33 -6.62
CA LYS A 238 17.67 -12.49 -6.69
C LYS A 238 18.91 -12.28 -5.82
N ASN A 239 19.35 -11.04 -5.63
CA ASN A 239 20.52 -10.71 -4.84
C ASN A 239 20.20 -10.68 -3.34
N ASN A 240 20.08 -11.87 -2.73
CA ASN A 240 20.86 -12.15 -1.53
C ASN A 240 21.00 -13.66 -1.27
N SER A 241 22.24 -14.01 -0.99
CA SER A 241 22.88 -15.31 -0.78
C SER A 241 22.42 -16.10 0.44
N ASP A 242 21.45 -15.63 1.23
CA ASP A 242 20.93 -16.40 2.39
C ASP A 242 20.04 -17.58 2.00
N PHE A 243 19.57 -17.63 0.75
CA PHE A 243 18.78 -18.75 0.24
C PHE A 243 19.67 -19.85 -0.37
N ILE A 244 20.84 -19.50 -0.91
CA ILE A 244 21.78 -20.47 -1.50
C ILE A 244 22.54 -21.20 -0.39
N ASP A 245 22.93 -20.50 0.70
CA ASP A 245 23.67 -21.13 1.80
C ASP A 245 22.81 -22.08 2.65
N LYS A 246 21.50 -21.83 2.76
CA LYS A 246 20.57 -22.77 3.43
C LYS A 246 20.26 -24.02 2.60
N VAL A 247 20.29 -23.93 1.27
CA VAL A 247 20.10 -25.10 0.40
C VAL A 247 21.37 -25.95 0.37
N ASN A 248 22.55 -25.33 0.30
CA ASN A 248 23.83 -26.05 0.30
C ASN A 248 24.17 -26.71 1.64
N ASN A 249 23.66 -26.18 2.77
CA ASN A 249 23.83 -26.79 4.10
C ASN A 249 22.77 -27.84 4.46
N MET A 250 21.78 -28.10 3.60
CA MET A 250 20.84 -29.23 3.76
C MET A 250 21.20 -30.44 2.88
N THR A 251 22.18 -30.30 1.99
CA THR A 251 22.65 -31.37 1.10
C THR A 251 24.08 -31.85 1.41
N ASN A 252 24.60 -31.53 2.61
CA ASN A 252 25.81 -32.14 3.17
C ASN A 252 25.48 -32.83 4.50
#